data_AF-A0A5B7RD11-F1
#
_entry.id   AF-A0A5B7RD11-F1
#
_cell.length_a   1.000
_cell.length_b   1.000
_cell.length_c   1.000
_cell.angle_alpha   90.00
_cell.angle_beta   90.00
_cell.angle_gamma   90.00
#
_symmetry.space_group_name_H-M   'P 1'
#
loop_
_entity.id
_entity.type
_entity.pdbx_description
1 polymer ?
#
loop_
_entity_poly.entity_id
_entity_poly.type
_entity_poly.pdbx_seq_one_letter_code
_entity_poly.pdbx_strand_id
1 'polypeptide(L)'
;MRQGVPVHYIGIDLAWGEKAPTGLAVVDAEARLLHVSAVRTDEDVVAALAAYDGDCLAGIDAPLVVKNEKGSRPAEQALSKDFRRFDAGTHPSNTGKPEFANGTRGARVAKRLGLDIDPRSGRRRRAVEVYPHAASIVLFDLPKVLRYKAKPGRDLELLRSELLALMGHVEAVVRTDETWAALRALVETATQKAQLRRVEDQVDAVLCAYVAWFVDHRPDDVTRYGDLDTGYIVTPTLGTEPVAVTHAEVVRRAVRGYAAGHDDLMRAGENAVALVRGLLDEAGINYLSVTGRTKTVASFAEKAARTAAGRPLYDDPTTQITDAVGVRVITYVRDDVDAVADVLAEQVTVTDDRDLGQETASEGRFGYASRHLMVDLGGRSTQVQVRTVLQHAWAEFEHDIRYKGTVPDIHVGEFDRRFTLAAGLLELADREFSEIRERLRGATPAVGVVGDATADDDPRLDPRELAAYLAGQYSDAGWSRTDHYGWIAGLLLELGTTSFDELGEVLREADDATIAARMDYRHPPGAVRRLDDALLWVFGDRYVGLHQNAHRRPLLAQRLERLRGTP
;
A
#
# COMPACT_ATOMS: atom_id res chain seq x y z
N MET A 1 -46.45 1.59 21.20
CA MET A 1 -45.02 1.83 20.89
C MET A 1 -44.80 3.33 20.80
N ARG A 2 -44.21 3.95 21.83
CA ARG A 2 -43.78 5.36 21.72
C ARG A 2 -42.49 5.34 20.89
N GLN A 3 -42.50 6.01 19.74
CA GLN A 3 -41.26 6.30 19.01
C GLN A 3 -40.34 7.05 19.98
N GLY A 4 -39.21 6.44 20.34
CA GLY A 4 -38.26 6.99 21.30
C GLY A 4 -37.61 8.24 20.73
N VAL A 5 -37.50 9.30 21.52
CA VAL A 5 -36.70 10.48 21.18
C VAL A 5 -35.25 10.02 20.98
N PRO A 6 -34.56 10.43 19.91
CA PRO A 6 -33.16 10.06 19.69
C PRO A 6 -32.29 10.56 20.85
N VAL A 7 -31.48 9.67 21.41
CA VAL A 7 -30.49 10.01 22.44
C VAL A 7 -29.22 10.49 21.75
N HIS A 8 -28.69 11.63 22.20
CA HIS A 8 -27.43 12.17 21.71
C HIS A 8 -26.32 12.01 22.75
N TYR A 9 -25.11 11.67 22.29
CA TYR A 9 -23.92 11.64 23.13
C TYR A 9 -23.04 12.83 22.76
N ILE A 10 -22.81 13.67 23.75
CA ILE A 10 -22.11 14.95 23.56
C ILE A 10 -20.71 14.82 24.12
N GLY A 11 -19.71 15.20 23.34
CA GLY A 11 -18.33 15.29 23.79
C GLY A 11 -17.89 16.73 23.91
N ILE A 12 -17.28 17.08 25.04
CA ILE A 12 -16.78 18.43 25.31
C ILE A 12 -15.33 18.31 25.78
N ASP A 13 -14.36 18.61 24.90
CA ASP A 13 -12.97 18.79 25.32
C ASP A 13 -12.78 20.23 25.81
N LEU A 14 -12.85 20.39 27.13
CA LEU A 14 -13.09 21.68 27.77
C LEU A 14 -11.81 22.27 28.34
N ALA A 15 -11.31 23.32 27.69
CA ALA A 15 -10.25 24.13 28.28
C ALA A 15 -10.66 24.67 29.66
N TRP A 16 -9.80 24.54 30.67
CA TRP A 16 -10.14 24.93 32.04
C TRP A 16 -10.44 26.44 32.20
N GLY A 17 -9.90 27.29 31.33
CA GLY A 17 -10.18 28.72 31.25
C GLY A 17 -10.78 29.15 29.90
N GLU A 18 -11.15 30.42 29.76
CA GLU A 18 -11.95 30.94 28.63
C GLU A 18 -11.12 31.43 27.42
N LYS A 19 -9.78 31.37 27.51
CA LYS A 19 -8.89 31.87 26.44
C LYS A 19 -8.64 30.84 25.33
N ALA A 20 -8.55 29.57 25.71
CA ALA A 20 -8.28 28.49 24.79
C ALA A 20 -9.59 27.98 24.15
N PRO A 21 -9.53 27.48 22.91
CA PRO A 21 -10.70 26.86 22.29
C PRO A 21 -11.17 25.62 23.08
N THR A 22 -12.40 25.21 22.77
CA THR A 22 -13.09 24.05 23.34
C THR A 22 -13.66 23.26 22.19
N GLY A 23 -13.30 21.99 22.10
CA GLY A 23 -13.85 21.09 21.11
C GLY A 23 -15.23 20.62 21.51
N LEU A 24 -16.13 20.53 20.54
CA LEU A 24 -17.47 19.97 20.71
C LEU A 24 -17.72 18.92 19.66
N ALA A 25 -18.31 17.81 20.06
CA ALA A 25 -18.79 16.79 19.15
C ALA A 25 -20.14 16.22 19.61
N VAL A 26 -20.93 15.73 18.66
CA VAL A 26 -22.17 14.99 18.95
C VAL A 26 -22.20 13.72 18.12
N VAL A 27 -22.49 12.58 18.76
CA VAL A 27 -22.76 11.31 18.08
C VAL A 27 -24.15 10.78 18.43
N ASP A 28 -24.75 10.03 17.50
CA ASP A 28 -26.04 9.36 17.72
C ASP A 28 -25.90 7.97 18.38
N ALA A 29 -27.03 7.28 18.58
CA ALA A 29 -27.09 5.94 19.15
C ALA A 29 -26.35 4.87 18.32
N GLU A 30 -26.16 5.09 17.03
CA GLU A 30 -25.39 4.20 16.15
C GLU A 30 -23.92 4.65 15.99
N ALA A 31 -23.44 5.51 16.89
CA ALA A 31 -22.11 6.10 16.87
C ALA A 31 -21.78 6.82 15.56
N ARG A 32 -22.76 7.46 14.91
CA ARG A 32 -22.52 8.37 13.78
C ARG A 32 -22.24 9.77 14.28
N LEU A 33 -21.20 10.39 13.73
CA LEU A 33 -20.88 11.80 13.98
C LEU A 33 -21.95 12.69 13.35
N LEU A 34 -22.56 13.56 14.16
CA LEU A 34 -23.57 14.53 13.75
C LEU A 34 -23.05 15.97 13.76
N HIS A 35 -22.07 16.24 14.62
CA HIS A 35 -21.53 17.58 14.81
C HIS A 35 -20.07 17.50 15.25
N VAL A 36 -19.24 18.39 14.73
CA VAL A 36 -17.91 18.67 15.27
C VAL A 36 -17.57 20.14 15.08
N SER A 37 -17.09 20.81 16.12
CA SER A 37 -16.74 22.23 16.05
C SER A 37 -15.74 22.63 17.13
N ALA A 38 -15.09 23.78 16.97
CA ALA A 38 -14.31 24.43 18.03
C ALA A 38 -14.93 25.78 18.37
N VAL A 39 -15.17 26.03 19.66
CA VAL A 39 -15.75 27.28 20.18
C VAL A 39 -14.85 27.88 21.26
N ARG A 40 -15.15 29.10 21.72
CA ARG A 40 -14.33 29.77 22.75
C ARG A 40 -15.10 30.04 24.03
N THR A 41 -16.26 30.65 23.92
CA THR A 41 -17.04 31.07 25.09
C THR A 41 -18.05 30.01 25.51
N ASP A 42 -18.50 30.09 26.75
CA ASP A 42 -19.54 29.18 27.26
C ASP A 42 -20.89 29.46 26.58
N GLU A 43 -21.14 30.70 26.15
CA GLU A 43 -22.27 31.09 25.29
C GLU A 43 -22.23 30.33 23.96
N ASP A 44 -21.06 30.29 23.31
CA ASP A 44 -20.87 29.57 22.05
C ASP A 44 -21.07 28.06 22.24
N VAL A 45 -20.67 27.50 23.39
CA VAL A 45 -20.93 26.09 23.71
C VAL A 45 -22.43 25.81 23.74
N VAL A 46 -23.20 26.63 24.46
CA VAL A 46 -24.66 26.48 24.53
C VAL A 46 -25.30 26.68 23.16
N ALA A 47 -24.85 27.67 22.39
CA ALA A 47 -25.38 27.97 21.06
C ALA A 47 -25.10 26.82 20.07
N ALA A 48 -23.88 26.28 20.05
CA ALA A 48 -23.51 25.18 19.17
C ALA A 48 -24.27 23.88 19.47
N LEU A 49 -24.64 23.66 20.74
CA LEU A 49 -25.37 22.47 21.18
C LEU A 49 -26.90 22.68 21.23
N ALA A 50 -27.41 23.85 20.84
CA ALA A 50 -28.83 24.18 20.94
C ALA A 50 -29.73 23.27 20.09
N ALA A 51 -29.20 22.71 18.99
CA ALA A 51 -29.91 21.75 18.14
C ALA A 51 -30.06 20.35 18.78
N TYR A 52 -29.39 20.11 19.92
CA TYR A 52 -29.33 18.82 20.61
C TYR A 52 -29.93 18.93 22.03
N ASP A 53 -31.16 19.47 22.11
CA ASP A 53 -31.89 19.76 23.35
C ASP A 53 -32.69 18.55 23.92
N GLY A 54 -32.73 17.43 23.20
CA GLY A 54 -33.36 16.16 23.60
C GLY A 54 -32.65 15.38 24.71
N ASP A 55 -32.90 14.08 24.80
CA ASP A 55 -32.23 13.19 25.76
C ASP A 55 -30.73 13.11 25.42
N CYS A 56 -29.85 13.29 26.40
CA CYS A 56 -28.41 13.24 26.17
C CYS A 56 -27.56 12.82 27.38
N LEU A 57 -26.39 12.25 27.08
CA LEU A 57 -25.29 12.05 28.02
C LEU A 57 -24.06 12.78 27.48
N ALA A 58 -23.51 13.72 28.26
CA ALA A 58 -22.30 14.44 27.90
C ALA A 58 -21.06 13.87 28.60
N GLY A 59 -20.01 13.56 27.85
CA GLY A 59 -18.66 13.32 28.35
C GLY A 59 -17.88 14.63 28.31
N ILE A 60 -17.47 15.12 29.48
CA ILE A 60 -16.75 16.39 29.62
C ILE A 60 -15.31 16.10 30.08
N ASP A 61 -14.31 16.43 29.26
CA ASP A 61 -12.89 16.41 29.64
C ASP A 61 -12.54 17.68 30.42
N ALA A 62 -13.10 17.78 31.62
CA ALA A 62 -12.69 18.76 32.62
C ALA A 62 -13.27 18.37 33.99
N PRO A 63 -12.60 18.77 35.09
CA PRO A 63 -13.11 18.58 36.43
C PRO A 63 -14.55 19.12 36.60
N LEU A 64 -15.50 18.26 36.99
CA LEU A 64 -16.86 18.68 37.33
C LEU A 64 -16.97 19.09 38.79
N VAL A 65 -16.25 18.41 39.70
CA VAL A 65 -16.21 18.75 41.12
C VAL A 65 -14.76 18.82 41.59
N VAL A 66 -14.41 19.95 42.20
CA VAL A 66 -13.11 20.22 42.82
C VAL A 66 -13.37 20.90 44.16
N LYS A 67 -12.99 20.25 45.27
CA LYS A 67 -13.16 20.79 46.64
C LYS A 67 -11.88 20.83 47.46
N ASN A 68 -10.85 20.11 47.05
CA ASN A 68 -9.56 20.07 47.72
C ASN A 68 -8.78 21.38 47.47
N GLU A 69 -8.12 21.89 48.52
CA GLU A 69 -7.34 23.13 48.44
C GLU A 69 -6.02 22.98 47.70
N LYS A 70 -5.36 21.82 47.86
CA LYS A 70 -4.07 21.49 47.25
C LYS A 70 -4.03 20.03 46.83
N GLY A 71 -3.01 19.66 46.05
CA GLY A 71 -2.78 18.29 45.61
C GLY A 71 -3.75 17.82 44.54
N SER A 72 -3.83 16.50 44.35
CA SER A 72 -4.73 15.83 43.40
C SER A 72 -5.98 15.32 44.11
N ARG A 73 -7.12 15.29 43.43
CA ARG A 73 -8.37 14.69 43.92
C ARG A 73 -8.21 13.18 44.15
N PRO A 74 -8.99 12.55 45.05
CA PRO A 74 -8.98 11.09 45.20
C PRO A 74 -9.18 10.33 43.88
N ALA A 75 -10.06 10.83 43.00
CA ALA A 75 -10.28 10.27 41.67
C ALA A 75 -9.01 10.29 40.78
N GLU A 76 -8.32 11.43 40.75
CA GLU A 76 -7.07 11.62 39.98
C GLU A 76 -5.95 10.69 40.48
N GLN A 77 -5.83 10.54 41.81
CA GLN A 77 -4.84 9.65 42.41
C GLN A 77 -5.11 8.19 42.07
N ALA A 78 -6.37 7.76 42.17
CA ALA A 78 -6.77 6.39 41.86
C ALA A 78 -6.62 6.07 40.37
N LEU A 79 -7.08 6.95 39.48
CA LEU A 79 -6.89 6.79 38.03
C LEU A 79 -5.40 6.76 37.67
N SER A 80 -4.62 7.71 38.20
CA SER A 80 -3.18 7.77 37.91
C SER A 80 -2.42 6.54 38.41
N LYS A 81 -2.90 5.88 39.48
CA LYS A 81 -2.33 4.63 39.97
C LYS A 81 -2.51 3.50 38.95
N ASP A 82 -3.71 3.34 38.42
CA ASP A 82 -4.06 2.25 37.50
C ASP A 82 -3.46 2.48 36.10
N PHE A 83 -3.39 3.73 35.66
CA PHE A 83 -2.90 4.10 34.32
C PHE A 83 -1.41 4.50 34.27
N ARG A 84 -0.70 4.47 35.40
CA ARG A 84 0.73 4.83 35.48
C ARG A 84 1.60 4.09 34.45
N ARG A 85 1.34 2.79 34.26
CA ARG A 85 2.15 1.93 33.36
C ARG A 85 2.08 2.34 31.89
N PHE A 86 1.06 3.11 31.51
CA PHE A 86 0.84 3.59 30.14
C PHE A 86 1.05 5.09 29.97
N ASP A 87 1.71 5.73 30.94
CA ASP A 87 2.05 7.16 30.91
C ASP A 87 0.82 8.09 30.84
N ALA A 88 -0.37 7.63 31.24
CA ALA A 88 -1.65 8.38 31.23
C ALA A 88 -2.08 8.85 32.62
N GLY A 89 -1.21 9.60 33.31
CA GLY A 89 -1.52 10.23 34.60
C GLY A 89 -2.25 11.57 34.46
N THR A 90 -3.18 11.85 35.37
CA THR A 90 -3.96 13.09 35.40
C THR A 90 -3.20 14.23 36.04
N HIS A 91 -3.51 15.47 35.62
CA HIS A 91 -3.03 16.66 36.31
C HIS A 91 -3.84 16.95 37.59
N PRO A 92 -3.22 17.47 38.66
CA PRO A 92 -3.91 17.79 39.90
C PRO A 92 -4.93 18.91 39.68
N SER A 93 -6.16 18.73 40.13
CA SER A 93 -7.17 19.80 40.20
C SER A 93 -7.43 20.18 41.66
N ASN A 94 -7.33 21.47 41.98
CA ASN A 94 -7.53 21.99 43.34
C ASN A 94 -7.89 23.48 43.31
N THR A 95 -8.58 23.95 44.35
CA THR A 95 -9.07 25.34 44.45
C THR A 95 -7.95 26.37 44.63
N GLY A 96 -6.72 25.94 44.92
CA GLY A 96 -5.53 26.79 44.89
C GLY A 96 -5.12 27.24 43.47
N LYS A 97 -5.66 26.61 42.42
CA LYS A 97 -5.46 27.03 41.03
C LYS A 97 -6.51 28.08 40.62
N PRO A 98 -6.11 29.15 39.89
CA PRO A 98 -7.04 30.21 39.46
C PRO A 98 -8.27 29.70 38.71
N GLU A 99 -8.12 28.63 37.92
CA GLU A 99 -9.18 28.03 37.11
C GLU A 99 -10.30 27.39 37.93
N PHE A 100 -10.04 27.05 39.21
CA PHE A 100 -10.97 26.36 40.09
C PHE A 100 -11.35 27.16 41.34
N ALA A 101 -10.79 28.36 41.52
CA ALA A 101 -11.02 29.20 42.70
C ALA A 101 -12.51 29.57 42.89
N ASN A 102 -13.27 29.67 41.81
CA ASN A 102 -14.69 30.03 41.81
C ASN A 102 -15.58 28.89 41.28
N GLY A 103 -15.21 27.65 41.58
CA GLY A 103 -15.82 26.46 40.99
C GLY A 103 -15.23 26.12 39.63
N THR A 104 -15.71 25.04 39.02
CA THR A 104 -15.15 24.52 37.77
C THR A 104 -15.93 25.03 36.56
N ARG A 105 -15.22 25.24 35.43
CA ARG A 105 -15.87 25.52 34.15
C ARG A 105 -16.77 24.38 33.71
N GLY A 106 -16.37 23.13 33.96
CA GLY A 106 -17.18 21.94 33.66
C GLY A 106 -18.55 21.96 34.32
N ALA A 107 -18.63 22.25 35.64
CA ALA A 107 -19.90 22.37 36.35
C ALA A 107 -20.75 23.54 35.84
N ARG A 108 -20.11 24.66 35.48
CA ARG A 108 -20.80 25.83 34.94
C ARG A 108 -21.44 25.53 33.58
N VAL A 109 -20.70 24.92 32.65
CA VAL A 109 -21.20 24.51 31.34
C VAL A 109 -22.31 23.47 31.49
N ALA A 110 -22.13 22.45 32.33
CA ALA A 110 -23.16 21.45 32.62
C ALA A 110 -24.46 22.09 33.13
N LYS A 111 -24.36 23.04 34.07
CA LYS A 111 -25.51 23.79 34.59
C LYS A 111 -26.23 24.58 33.49
N ARG A 112 -25.49 25.24 32.59
CA ARG A 112 -26.08 26.01 31.48
C ARG A 112 -26.81 25.13 30.46
N LEU A 113 -26.31 23.92 30.23
CA LEU A 113 -26.89 22.92 29.33
C LEU A 113 -28.02 22.09 29.98
N GLY A 114 -28.31 22.32 31.26
CA GLY A 114 -29.33 21.58 32.02
C GLY A 114 -28.95 20.12 32.28
N LEU A 115 -27.65 19.84 32.44
CA LEU A 115 -27.11 18.49 32.62
C LEU A 115 -26.93 18.19 34.11
N ASP A 116 -27.47 17.06 34.55
CA ASP A 116 -27.21 16.52 35.88
C ASP A 116 -25.84 15.86 35.95
N ILE A 117 -25.00 16.28 36.90
CA ILE A 117 -23.60 15.82 37.01
C ILE A 117 -23.41 14.67 37.99
N ASP A 118 -24.49 14.11 38.56
CA ASP A 118 -24.37 12.91 39.38
C ASP A 118 -23.95 11.72 38.49
N PRO A 119 -22.83 11.04 38.78
CA PRO A 119 -22.33 9.91 37.98
C PRO A 119 -23.27 8.68 37.98
N ARG A 120 -24.28 8.68 38.86
CA ARG A 120 -25.34 7.66 38.97
C ARG A 120 -26.69 8.18 38.50
N SER A 121 -26.73 9.37 37.89
CA SER A 121 -27.98 9.97 37.43
C SER A 121 -28.67 9.10 36.38
N GLY A 122 -29.96 8.82 36.62
CA GLY A 122 -30.88 8.27 35.61
C GLY A 122 -31.65 9.36 34.85
N ARG A 123 -31.28 10.64 34.98
CA ARG A 123 -31.95 11.72 34.27
C ARG A 123 -31.68 11.65 32.76
N ARG A 124 -32.66 12.16 32.01
CA ARG A 124 -32.61 12.20 30.54
C ARG A 124 -31.47 13.04 29.99
N ARG A 125 -31.10 14.11 30.70
CA ARG A 125 -29.99 15.01 30.36
C ARG A 125 -28.99 15.01 31.50
N ARG A 126 -27.82 14.45 31.26
CA ARG A 126 -26.80 14.21 32.29
C ARG A 126 -25.39 14.34 31.72
N ALA A 127 -24.41 14.54 32.59
CA ALA A 127 -23.01 14.67 32.23
C ALA A 127 -22.12 13.86 33.17
N VAL A 128 -21.01 13.38 32.63
CA VAL A 128 -19.95 12.71 33.38
C VAL A 128 -18.59 13.31 33.03
N GLU A 129 -17.72 13.39 34.03
CA GLU A 129 -16.31 13.73 33.85
C GLU A 129 -15.59 12.54 33.19
N VAL A 130 -14.94 12.77 32.06
CA VAL A 130 -14.18 11.75 31.32
C VAL A 130 -12.72 12.15 31.17
N TYR A 131 -11.86 11.18 30.84
CA TYR A 131 -10.44 11.44 30.57
C TYR A 131 -9.97 10.69 29.30
N PRO A 132 -9.89 11.39 28.15
CA PRO A 132 -9.61 10.79 26.83
C PRO A 132 -8.33 9.95 26.76
N HIS A 133 -7.26 10.36 27.43
CA HIS A 133 -6.00 9.61 27.44
C HIS A 133 -6.12 8.23 28.10
N ALA A 134 -6.87 8.10 29.20
CA ALA A 134 -7.13 6.79 29.81
C ALA A 134 -8.13 5.98 28.98
N ALA A 135 -9.16 6.63 28.45
CA ALA A 135 -10.17 5.97 27.66
C ALA A 135 -9.60 5.36 26.37
N SER A 136 -8.78 6.12 25.62
CA SER A 136 -8.15 5.62 24.39
C SER A 136 -7.27 4.39 24.62
N ILE A 137 -6.57 4.29 25.75
CA ILE A 137 -5.79 3.11 26.11
C ILE A 137 -6.65 1.85 26.14
N VAL A 138 -7.81 1.93 26.78
CA VAL A 138 -8.71 0.78 26.93
C VAL A 138 -9.46 0.49 25.64
N LEU A 139 -10.02 1.52 24.99
CA LEU A 139 -10.85 1.36 23.80
C LEU A 139 -10.08 0.80 22.61
N PHE A 140 -8.78 1.11 22.52
CA PHE A 140 -7.95 0.77 21.36
C PHE A 140 -6.78 -0.15 21.71
N ASP A 141 -6.77 -0.72 22.92
CA ASP A 141 -5.72 -1.62 23.43
C ASP A 141 -4.30 -1.05 23.26
N LEU A 142 -4.12 0.23 23.63
CA LEU A 142 -2.85 0.92 23.40
C LEU A 142 -1.82 0.54 24.46
N PRO A 143 -0.57 0.23 24.07
CA PRO A 143 0.49 -0.08 25.04
C PRO A 143 0.88 1.13 25.89
N LYS A 144 0.69 2.35 25.36
CA LYS A 144 0.95 3.64 26.02
C LYS A 144 0.05 4.74 25.45
N VAL A 145 -0.03 5.87 26.15
CA VAL A 145 -0.73 7.06 25.67
C VAL A 145 -0.14 7.58 24.35
N LEU A 146 -1.02 7.91 23.39
CA LEU A 146 -0.61 8.60 22.17
C LEU A 146 -0.14 10.02 22.49
N ARG A 147 1.00 10.42 21.93
CA ARG A 147 1.72 11.65 22.29
C ARG A 147 1.33 12.85 21.43
N TYR A 148 0.08 12.94 21.01
CA TYR A 148 -0.44 13.96 20.08
C TYR A 148 -0.59 15.37 20.68
N LYS A 149 -0.76 15.51 22.01
CA LYS A 149 -0.85 16.84 22.66
C LYS A 149 0.50 17.56 22.69
N ALA A 150 0.53 18.85 22.39
CA ALA A 150 1.77 19.62 22.31
C ALA A 150 2.46 19.81 23.69
N LYS A 151 3.65 19.24 23.88
CA LYS A 151 4.48 19.37 25.09
C LYS A 151 5.96 19.65 24.73
N PRO A 152 6.78 20.22 25.63
CA PRO A 152 8.22 20.37 25.41
C PRO A 152 8.86 19.04 25.01
N GLY A 153 9.74 19.06 24.01
CA GLY A 153 10.42 17.86 23.50
C GLY A 153 9.66 17.03 22.47
N ARG A 154 8.44 17.41 22.06
CA ARG A 154 7.71 16.75 20.95
C ARG A 154 7.82 17.59 19.69
N ASP A 155 8.36 17.04 18.60
CA ASP A 155 8.44 17.71 17.29
C ASP A 155 7.11 17.67 16.52
N LEU A 156 7.05 18.30 15.34
CA LEU A 156 5.83 18.36 14.54
C LEU A 156 5.43 16.99 13.99
N GLU A 157 6.40 16.20 13.55
CA GLU A 157 6.17 14.93 12.88
C GLU A 157 5.56 13.91 13.83
N LEU A 158 6.09 13.81 15.05
CA LEU A 158 5.53 13.00 16.12
C LEU A 158 4.09 13.42 16.46
N LEU A 159 3.84 14.72 16.66
CA LEU A 159 2.49 15.18 17.00
C LEU A 159 1.50 14.84 15.88
N ARG A 160 1.91 14.99 14.61
CA ARG A 160 1.10 14.69 13.44
C ARG A 160 0.83 13.19 13.32
N SER A 161 1.85 12.33 13.44
CA SER A 161 1.69 10.88 13.32
C SER A 161 0.80 10.31 14.43
N GLU A 162 1.00 10.76 15.67
CA GLU A 162 0.21 10.33 16.83
C GLU A 162 -1.25 10.82 16.75
N LEU A 163 -1.48 12.04 16.24
CA LEU A 163 -2.84 12.55 16.03
C LEU A 163 -3.56 11.78 14.91
N LEU A 164 -2.87 11.47 13.81
CA LEU A 164 -3.43 10.63 12.73
C LEU A 164 -3.71 9.20 13.21
N ALA A 165 -2.87 8.65 14.09
CA ALA A 165 -3.12 7.36 14.71
C ALA A 165 -4.42 7.40 15.56
N LEU A 166 -4.57 8.42 16.42
CA LEU A 166 -5.80 8.61 17.18
C LEU A 166 -7.03 8.76 16.28
N MET A 167 -6.94 9.56 15.22
CA MET A 167 -8.05 9.72 14.27
C MET A 167 -8.40 8.40 13.58
N GLY A 168 -7.41 7.60 13.20
CA GLY A 168 -7.62 6.27 12.63
C GLY A 168 -8.25 5.27 13.60
N HIS A 169 -8.05 5.42 14.91
CA HIS A 169 -8.74 4.65 15.93
C HIS A 169 -10.19 5.11 16.13
N VAL A 170 -10.43 6.42 16.16
CA VAL A 170 -11.78 7.00 16.24
C VAL A 170 -12.63 6.56 15.04
N GLU A 171 -12.08 6.57 13.83
CA GLU A 171 -12.77 6.09 12.61
C GLU A 171 -13.17 4.62 12.67
N ALA A 172 -12.53 3.81 13.52
CA ALA A 172 -12.87 2.41 13.67
C ALA A 172 -14.12 2.19 14.54
N VAL A 173 -14.51 3.19 15.34
CA VAL A 173 -15.58 3.09 16.33
C VAL A 173 -16.69 4.13 16.15
N VAL A 174 -16.40 5.24 15.47
CA VAL A 174 -17.34 6.30 15.10
C VAL A 174 -17.47 6.33 13.58
N ARG A 175 -18.71 6.31 13.08
CA ARG A 175 -19.00 6.54 11.66
C ARG A 175 -18.89 8.04 11.36
N THR A 176 -17.85 8.40 10.61
CA THR A 176 -17.48 9.78 10.30
C THR A 176 -17.98 10.24 8.94
N ASP A 177 -17.98 11.56 8.71
CA ASP A 177 -18.50 12.23 7.51
C ASP A 177 -17.45 13.17 6.86
N GLU A 178 -17.86 14.02 5.91
CA GLU A 178 -16.97 15.00 5.28
C GLU A 178 -16.36 16.02 6.25
N THR A 179 -17.01 16.33 7.38
CA THR A 179 -16.47 17.30 8.35
C THR A 179 -15.25 16.72 9.05
N TRP A 180 -15.30 15.43 9.39
CA TRP A 180 -14.15 14.69 9.91
C TRP A 180 -13.05 14.54 8.87
N ALA A 181 -13.40 14.23 7.62
CA ALA A 181 -12.43 14.14 6.53
C ALA A 181 -11.68 15.46 6.32
N ALA A 182 -12.35 16.61 6.45
CA ALA A 182 -11.73 17.92 6.39
C ALA A 182 -10.74 18.15 7.56
N LEU A 183 -11.08 17.74 8.78
CA LEU A 183 -10.15 17.79 9.92
C LEU A 183 -8.92 16.92 9.68
N ARG A 184 -9.12 15.71 9.13
CA ARG A 184 -8.01 14.80 8.82
C ARG A 184 -7.06 15.40 7.80
N ALA A 185 -7.59 15.97 6.72
CA ALA A 185 -6.78 16.65 5.70
C ALA A 185 -5.95 17.81 6.27
N LEU A 186 -6.49 18.56 7.24
CA LEU A 186 -5.76 19.62 7.94
C LEU A 186 -4.57 19.06 8.76
N VAL A 187 -4.70 17.87 9.33
CA VAL A 187 -3.62 17.20 10.06
C VAL A 187 -2.56 16.66 9.11
N GLU A 188 -2.98 15.99 8.03
CA GLU A 188 -2.07 15.41 7.02
C GLU A 188 -1.18 16.49 6.38
N THR A 189 -1.77 17.65 6.08
CA THR A 189 -1.10 18.78 5.44
C THR A 189 -0.47 19.79 6.40
N ALA A 190 -0.52 19.54 7.72
CA ALA A 190 0.00 20.47 8.72
C ALA A 190 1.52 20.66 8.60
N THR A 191 1.95 21.92 8.55
CA THR A 191 3.36 22.36 8.53
C THR A 191 3.78 23.05 9.83
N GLN A 192 2.84 23.30 10.75
CA GLN A 192 3.08 23.96 12.03
C GLN A 192 2.31 23.32 13.18
N LYS A 193 2.90 23.28 14.37
CA LYS A 193 2.25 22.72 15.59
C LYS A 193 0.97 23.46 15.96
N ALA A 194 0.87 24.74 15.62
CA ALA A 194 -0.34 25.52 15.85
C ALA A 194 -1.54 25.05 15.01
N GLN A 195 -1.30 24.43 13.85
CA GLN A 195 -2.37 23.85 13.02
C GLN A 195 -2.91 22.57 13.65
N LEU A 196 -2.01 21.70 14.14
CA LEU A 196 -2.40 20.48 14.88
C LEU A 196 -3.24 20.81 16.12
N ARG A 197 -2.81 21.81 16.90
CA ARG A 197 -3.56 22.28 18.07
C ARG A 197 -4.98 22.77 17.76
N ARG A 198 -5.27 23.22 16.53
CA ARG A 198 -6.63 23.65 16.15
C ARG A 198 -7.57 22.46 15.95
N VAL A 199 -7.02 21.29 15.63
CA VAL A 199 -7.78 20.06 15.35
C VAL A 199 -7.83 19.15 16.58
N GLU A 200 -6.78 19.17 17.42
CA GLU A 200 -6.66 18.38 18.65
C GLU A 200 -7.93 18.38 19.49
N ASP A 201 -8.44 19.55 19.87
CA ASP A 201 -9.60 19.65 20.76
C ASP A 201 -10.87 19.05 20.12
N GLN A 202 -11.01 19.19 18.80
CA GLN A 202 -12.15 18.61 18.08
C GLN A 202 -12.09 17.08 18.04
N VAL A 203 -10.89 16.51 17.86
CA VAL A 203 -10.68 15.06 17.88
C VAL A 203 -10.94 14.49 19.27
N ASP A 204 -10.43 15.16 20.32
CA ASP A 204 -10.67 14.76 21.70
C ASP A 204 -12.15 14.88 22.07
N ALA A 205 -12.86 15.89 21.56
CA ALA A 205 -14.30 16.00 21.74
C ALA A 205 -15.05 14.81 21.12
N VAL A 206 -14.66 14.33 19.93
CA VAL A 206 -15.29 13.12 19.35
C VAL A 206 -15.01 11.89 20.22
N LEU A 207 -13.80 11.75 20.75
CA LEU A 207 -13.47 10.68 21.69
C LEU A 207 -14.31 10.79 22.99
N CYS A 208 -14.46 11.98 23.56
CA CYS A 208 -15.35 12.23 24.71
C CYS A 208 -16.80 11.83 24.42
N ALA A 209 -17.32 12.15 23.23
CA ALA A 209 -18.66 11.79 22.81
C ALA A 209 -18.82 10.26 22.74
N TYR A 210 -17.81 9.57 22.19
CA TYR A 210 -17.80 8.11 22.13
C TYR A 210 -17.65 7.46 23.51
N VAL A 211 -16.89 8.05 24.43
CA VAL A 211 -16.83 7.59 25.83
C VAL A 211 -18.20 7.73 26.50
N ALA A 212 -18.91 8.83 26.27
CA ALA A 212 -20.29 8.97 26.74
C ALA A 212 -21.21 7.89 26.14
N TRP A 213 -21.11 7.62 24.84
CA TRP A 213 -21.82 6.51 24.19
C TRP A 213 -21.50 5.17 24.86
N PHE A 214 -20.21 4.89 25.12
CA PHE A 214 -19.76 3.66 25.76
C PHE A 214 -20.30 3.52 27.19
N VAL A 215 -20.32 4.60 27.97
CA VAL A 215 -20.85 4.60 29.35
C VAL A 215 -22.33 4.22 29.41
N ASP A 216 -23.11 4.62 28.41
CA ASP A 216 -24.53 4.30 28.32
C ASP A 216 -24.78 2.86 27.81
N HIS A 217 -24.00 2.41 26.82
CA HIS A 217 -24.21 1.11 26.17
C HIS A 217 -23.54 -0.06 26.91
N ARG A 218 -22.46 0.21 27.65
CA ARG A 218 -21.66 -0.80 28.36
C ARG A 218 -21.39 -0.37 29.82
N PRO A 219 -22.43 -0.13 30.63
CA PRO A 219 -22.29 0.42 31.98
C PRO A 219 -21.51 -0.50 32.95
N ASP A 220 -21.48 -1.81 32.68
CA ASP A 220 -20.73 -2.81 33.46
C ASP A 220 -19.22 -2.81 33.14
N ASP A 221 -18.84 -2.24 32.00
CA ASP A 221 -17.46 -2.19 31.50
C ASP A 221 -16.79 -0.83 31.79
N VAL A 222 -17.27 -0.12 32.80
CA VAL A 222 -16.85 1.25 33.14
C VAL A 222 -16.39 1.34 34.58
N THR A 223 -15.20 1.93 34.78
CA THR A 223 -14.68 2.26 36.09
C THR A 223 -14.97 3.71 36.42
N ARG A 224 -15.54 3.94 37.59
CA ARG A 224 -15.73 5.27 38.19
C ARG A 224 -14.72 5.44 39.31
N TYR A 225 -13.77 6.35 39.14
CA TYR A 225 -12.83 6.73 40.19
C TYR A 225 -13.40 7.88 40.99
N GLY A 226 -13.44 7.78 42.32
CA GLY A 226 -13.98 8.83 43.20
C GLY A 226 -15.51 8.85 43.29
N ASP A 227 -16.06 9.99 43.71
CA ASP A 227 -17.50 10.18 43.98
C ASP A 227 -17.95 11.62 43.74
N LEU A 228 -19.26 11.88 43.86
CA LEU A 228 -19.81 13.22 43.65
C LEU A 228 -19.33 14.23 44.71
N ASP A 229 -18.95 13.76 45.90
CA ASP A 229 -18.54 14.63 47.00
C ASP A 229 -17.13 15.17 46.83
N THR A 230 -16.22 14.34 46.35
CA THR A 230 -14.78 14.65 46.22
C THR A 230 -14.33 14.87 44.77
N GLY A 231 -15.22 14.63 43.81
CA GLY A 231 -14.94 14.59 42.38
C GLY A 231 -14.69 13.18 41.89
N TYR A 232 -15.04 12.95 40.63
CA TYR A 232 -14.98 11.63 40.02
C TYR A 232 -14.48 11.70 38.58
N ILE A 233 -13.98 10.58 38.05
CA ILE A 233 -13.64 10.42 36.63
C ILE A 233 -14.20 9.08 36.16
N VAL A 234 -14.82 9.08 34.99
CA VAL A 234 -15.39 7.89 34.35
C VAL A 234 -14.55 7.53 33.12
N THR A 235 -14.16 6.26 33.02
CA THR A 235 -13.42 5.71 31.88
C THR A 235 -13.77 4.24 31.70
N PRO A 236 -13.68 3.68 30.48
CA PRO A 236 -13.75 2.24 30.27
C PRO A 236 -12.79 1.48 31.21
N THR A 237 -13.21 0.31 31.70
CA THR A 237 -12.46 -0.50 32.67
C THR A 237 -11.27 -1.18 32.01
N LEU A 238 -10.10 -1.11 32.66
CA LEU A 238 -8.90 -1.84 32.20
C LEU A 238 -9.17 -3.34 32.10
N GLY A 239 -8.81 -3.94 30.96
CA GLY A 239 -9.01 -5.37 30.70
C GLY A 239 -10.40 -5.72 30.16
N THR A 240 -11.27 -4.73 29.92
CA THR A 240 -12.47 -4.93 29.09
C THR A 240 -12.03 -5.33 27.69
N GLU A 241 -12.70 -6.32 27.09
CA GLU A 241 -12.46 -6.63 25.68
C GLU A 241 -12.74 -5.38 24.82
N PRO A 242 -11.83 -5.00 23.91
CA PRO A 242 -12.04 -3.87 23.02
C PRO A 242 -13.37 -3.99 22.29
N VAL A 243 -14.00 -2.86 21.96
CA VAL A 243 -15.17 -2.88 21.07
C VAL A 243 -14.72 -3.52 19.76
N ALA A 244 -15.16 -4.75 19.50
CA ALA A 244 -14.71 -5.53 18.36
C ALA A 244 -15.01 -4.75 17.07
N VAL A 245 -13.99 -4.12 16.49
CA VAL A 245 -14.04 -3.65 15.11
C VAL A 245 -14.28 -4.90 14.28
N THR A 246 -15.52 -5.06 13.81
CA THR A 246 -15.89 -6.27 13.07
C THR A 246 -14.90 -6.46 11.92
N HIS A 247 -14.53 -7.69 11.57
CA HIS A 247 -13.69 -7.95 10.40
C HIS A 247 -14.27 -7.28 9.13
N ALA A 248 -15.61 -7.19 9.04
CA ALA A 248 -16.28 -6.45 7.98
C ALA A 248 -15.91 -4.96 7.93
N GLU A 249 -15.67 -4.31 9.07
CA GLU A 249 -15.22 -2.91 9.13
C GLU A 249 -13.74 -2.77 8.76
N VAL A 250 -12.88 -3.70 9.21
CA VAL A 250 -11.47 -3.77 8.77
C VAL A 250 -11.38 -3.87 7.24
N VAL A 251 -12.18 -4.77 6.65
CA VAL A 251 -12.27 -4.94 5.20
C VAL A 251 -12.80 -3.67 4.53
N ARG A 252 -13.89 -3.07 5.03
CA ARG A 252 -14.44 -1.82 4.48
C ARG A 252 -13.41 -0.69 4.46
N ARG A 253 -12.64 -0.52 5.54
CA ARG A 253 -11.57 0.48 5.64
C ARG A 253 -10.47 0.21 4.62
N ALA A 254 -9.97 -1.02 4.55
CA ALA A 254 -8.93 -1.40 3.61
C ALA A 254 -9.38 -1.17 2.15
N VAL A 255 -10.62 -1.54 1.82
CA VAL A 255 -11.20 -1.32 0.48
C VAL A 255 -11.34 0.16 0.15
N ARG A 256 -11.77 0.99 1.10
CA ARG A 256 -11.88 2.44 0.91
C ARG A 256 -10.50 3.07 0.68
N GLY A 257 -9.50 2.70 1.47
CA GLY A 257 -8.12 3.15 1.30
C GLY A 257 -7.54 2.72 -0.06
N TYR A 258 -7.74 1.46 -0.44
CA TYR A 258 -7.31 0.92 -1.73
C TYR A 258 -7.98 1.65 -2.91
N ALA A 259 -9.29 1.92 -2.81
CA ALA A 259 -10.04 2.65 -3.84
C ALA A 259 -9.54 4.10 -3.99
N ALA A 260 -9.26 4.80 -2.88
CA ALA A 260 -8.78 6.17 -2.91
C ALA A 260 -7.39 6.30 -3.57
N GLY A 261 -6.51 5.30 -3.39
CA GLY A 261 -5.17 5.26 -3.98
C GLY A 261 -5.09 4.53 -5.33
N HIS A 262 -6.21 4.11 -5.93
CA HIS A 262 -6.18 3.18 -7.06
C HIS A 262 -5.55 3.77 -8.32
N ASP A 263 -5.78 5.06 -8.60
CA ASP A 263 -5.18 5.75 -9.76
C ASP A 263 -3.65 5.86 -9.64
N ASP A 264 -3.14 6.06 -8.42
CA ASP A 264 -1.69 6.03 -8.17
C ASP A 264 -1.12 4.63 -8.37
N LEU A 265 -1.85 3.58 -7.98
CA LEU A 265 -1.45 2.19 -8.21
C LEU A 265 -1.46 1.82 -9.70
N MET A 266 -2.38 2.38 -10.50
CA MET A 266 -2.39 2.21 -11.95
C MET A 266 -1.13 2.81 -12.59
N ARG A 267 -0.79 4.06 -12.25
CA ARG A 267 0.45 4.71 -12.70
C ARG A 267 1.70 3.95 -12.25
N ALA A 268 1.71 3.47 -11.01
CA ALA A 268 2.81 2.66 -10.50
C ALA A 268 2.97 1.35 -11.29
N GLY A 269 1.87 0.71 -11.67
CA GLY A 269 1.88 -0.49 -12.53
C GLY A 269 2.47 -0.23 -13.92
N GLU A 270 2.10 0.88 -14.56
CA GLU A 270 2.69 1.28 -15.85
C GLU A 270 4.20 1.52 -15.73
N ASN A 271 4.63 2.22 -14.68
CA ASN A 271 6.05 2.45 -14.40
C ASN A 271 6.81 1.14 -14.13
N ALA A 272 6.21 0.21 -13.38
CA ALA A 272 6.80 -1.10 -13.11
C ALA A 272 6.99 -1.91 -14.41
N VAL A 273 6.02 -1.88 -15.32
CA VAL A 273 6.16 -2.51 -16.65
C VAL A 273 7.29 -1.90 -17.45
N ALA A 274 7.36 -0.56 -17.51
CA ALA A 274 8.39 0.14 -18.25
C ALA A 274 9.79 -0.16 -17.69
N LEU A 275 9.93 -0.21 -16.36
CA LEU A 275 11.17 -0.56 -15.69
C LEU A 275 11.59 -2.00 -15.96
N VAL A 276 10.71 -2.97 -15.73
CA VAL A 276 11.01 -4.39 -15.97
C VAL A 276 11.37 -4.60 -17.44
N ARG A 277 10.61 -4.00 -18.38
CA ARG A 277 10.94 -4.07 -19.80
C ARG A 277 12.34 -3.52 -20.09
N GLY A 278 12.66 -2.34 -19.57
CA GLY A 278 13.98 -1.73 -19.74
C GLY A 278 15.12 -2.59 -19.20
N LEU A 279 14.95 -3.22 -18.03
CA LEU A 279 15.95 -4.13 -17.45
C LEU A 279 16.18 -5.36 -18.33
N LEU A 280 15.11 -5.96 -18.86
CA LEU A 280 15.22 -7.14 -19.72
C LEU A 280 15.83 -6.80 -21.09
N ASP A 281 15.43 -5.69 -21.69
CA ASP A 281 16.00 -5.22 -22.96
C ASP A 281 17.51 -4.92 -22.80
N GLU A 282 17.89 -4.29 -21.67
CA GLU A 282 19.27 -3.98 -21.32
C GLU A 282 20.12 -5.24 -21.13
N ALA A 283 19.56 -6.26 -20.47
CA ALA A 283 20.18 -7.56 -20.32
C ALA A 283 20.17 -8.40 -21.62
N GLY A 284 19.49 -7.95 -22.67
CA GLY A 284 19.36 -8.69 -23.93
C GLY A 284 18.51 -9.95 -23.82
N ILE A 285 17.63 -10.02 -22.82
CA ILE A 285 16.74 -11.16 -22.60
C ILE A 285 15.61 -11.13 -23.62
N ASN A 286 15.38 -12.27 -24.25
CA ASN A 286 14.30 -12.44 -25.18
C ASN A 286 12.99 -12.84 -24.47
N TYR A 287 11.92 -12.07 -24.69
CA TYR A 287 10.59 -12.33 -24.14
C TYR A 287 9.50 -12.10 -25.19
N LEU A 288 8.41 -12.84 -25.10
CA LEU A 288 7.21 -12.63 -25.93
C LEU A 288 6.49 -11.32 -25.54
N SER A 289 6.26 -11.12 -24.24
CA SER A 289 5.56 -9.92 -23.74
C SER A 289 5.87 -9.60 -22.29
N VAL A 290 5.93 -8.30 -21.97
CA VAL A 290 5.85 -7.78 -20.60
C VAL A 290 4.58 -6.96 -20.47
N THR A 291 3.69 -7.37 -19.56
CA THR A 291 2.38 -6.74 -19.33
C THR A 291 2.20 -6.45 -17.84
N GLY A 292 1.43 -5.41 -17.51
CA GLY A 292 1.12 -5.03 -16.14
C GLY A 292 -0.36 -5.17 -15.84
N ARG A 293 -0.67 -5.50 -14.60
CA ARG A 293 -2.04 -5.52 -14.09
C ARG A 293 -2.04 -4.99 -12.66
N THR A 294 -2.78 -3.92 -12.46
CA THR A 294 -3.16 -3.47 -11.10
C THR A 294 -4.44 -4.19 -10.69
N LYS A 295 -4.48 -4.69 -9.46
CA LYS A 295 -5.64 -5.41 -8.94
C LYS A 295 -6.83 -4.45 -8.84
N THR A 296 -8.00 -4.85 -9.33
CA THR A 296 -9.21 -4.01 -9.24
C THR A 296 -9.68 -3.88 -7.78
N VAL A 297 -10.39 -2.79 -7.46
CA VAL A 297 -10.99 -2.59 -6.13
C VAL A 297 -11.90 -3.76 -5.74
N ALA A 298 -12.68 -4.29 -6.69
CA ALA A 298 -13.56 -5.43 -6.45
C ALA A 298 -12.78 -6.71 -6.10
N SER A 299 -11.72 -7.04 -6.85
CA SER A 299 -10.88 -8.20 -6.56
C SER A 299 -10.06 -8.03 -5.28
N PHE A 300 -9.68 -6.80 -4.92
CA PHE A 300 -9.07 -6.51 -3.62
C PHE A 300 -10.07 -6.74 -2.49
N ALA A 301 -11.31 -6.25 -2.61
CA ALA A 301 -12.37 -6.45 -1.63
C ALA A 301 -12.70 -7.94 -1.42
N GLU A 302 -12.83 -8.69 -2.52
CA GLU A 302 -13.06 -10.14 -2.46
C GLU A 302 -11.93 -10.84 -1.69
N LYS A 303 -10.67 -10.46 -1.96
CA LYS A 303 -9.50 -11.03 -1.29
C LYS A 303 -9.42 -10.64 0.19
N ALA A 304 -9.66 -9.37 0.52
CA ALA A 304 -9.65 -8.84 1.88
C ALA A 304 -10.71 -9.52 2.77
N ALA A 305 -11.86 -9.88 2.20
CA ALA A 305 -12.96 -10.56 2.91
C ALA A 305 -12.77 -12.08 3.06
N ARG A 306 -11.68 -12.68 2.55
CA ARG A 306 -11.49 -14.14 2.59
C ARG A 306 -11.31 -14.61 4.02
N THR A 307 -11.90 -15.78 4.30
CA THR A 307 -11.76 -16.47 5.58
C THR A 307 -11.27 -17.90 5.37
N ALA A 308 -10.49 -18.40 6.31
CA ALA A 308 -10.02 -19.78 6.38
C ALA A 308 -10.32 -20.34 7.77
N ALA A 309 -10.96 -21.52 7.84
CA ALA A 309 -11.38 -22.15 9.10
C ALA A 309 -12.16 -21.21 10.04
N GLY A 310 -13.01 -20.33 9.49
CA GLY A 310 -13.81 -19.38 10.25
C GLY A 310 -13.06 -18.14 10.76
N ARG A 311 -11.79 -17.96 10.39
CA ARG A 311 -10.98 -16.78 10.72
C ARG A 311 -10.65 -15.96 9.47
N PRO A 312 -10.51 -14.63 9.58
CA PRO A 312 -9.94 -13.81 8.51
C PRO A 312 -8.64 -14.38 7.98
N LEU A 313 -8.47 -14.40 6.65
CA LEU A 313 -7.18 -14.72 6.04
C LEU A 313 -6.20 -13.53 6.16
N TYR A 314 -6.75 -12.31 6.25
CA TYR A 314 -6.02 -11.07 6.40
C TYR A 314 -6.61 -10.25 7.55
N ASP A 315 -5.84 -10.09 8.62
CA ASP A 315 -6.17 -9.25 9.77
C ASP A 315 -5.92 -7.76 9.47
N ASP A 316 -4.93 -7.47 8.62
CA ASP A 316 -4.72 -6.15 8.00
C ASP A 316 -4.56 -6.32 6.48
N PRO A 317 -5.67 -6.27 5.73
CA PRO A 317 -5.63 -6.42 4.28
C PRO A 317 -4.78 -5.36 3.57
N THR A 318 -4.55 -4.20 4.19
CA THR A 318 -3.80 -3.08 3.58
C THR A 318 -2.33 -3.42 3.42
N THR A 319 -1.75 -4.11 4.40
CA THR A 319 -0.32 -4.46 4.43
C THR A 319 -0.06 -5.89 3.98
N GLN A 320 -1.01 -6.80 4.21
CA GLN A 320 -0.83 -8.22 3.92
C GLN A 320 -1.16 -8.62 2.48
N ILE A 321 -1.96 -7.81 1.75
CA ILE A 321 -2.22 -8.04 0.32
C ILE A 321 -1.16 -7.32 -0.50
N THR A 322 -0.11 -8.05 -0.87
CA THR A 322 1.08 -7.51 -1.56
C THR A 322 0.97 -7.53 -3.09
N ASP A 323 -0.01 -8.24 -3.65
CA ASP A 323 -0.24 -8.36 -5.10
C ASP A 323 -1.12 -7.25 -5.68
N ALA A 324 -0.98 -6.02 -5.17
CA ALA A 324 -1.69 -4.84 -5.66
C ALA A 324 -1.24 -4.47 -7.08
N VAL A 325 0.07 -4.54 -7.34
CA VAL A 325 0.70 -4.36 -8.65
C VAL A 325 1.34 -5.67 -9.07
N GLY A 326 0.92 -6.17 -10.23
CA GLY A 326 1.50 -7.35 -10.86
C GLY A 326 2.12 -7.03 -12.21
N VAL A 327 3.31 -7.52 -12.47
CA VAL A 327 3.94 -7.54 -13.79
C VAL A 327 4.04 -8.98 -14.25
N ARG A 328 3.77 -9.25 -15.51
CA ARG A 328 3.85 -10.58 -16.11
C ARG A 328 4.83 -10.54 -17.28
N VAL A 329 5.87 -11.38 -17.18
CA VAL A 329 6.88 -11.58 -18.20
C VAL A 329 6.65 -12.96 -18.82
N ILE A 330 6.34 -12.98 -20.11
CA ILE A 330 6.18 -14.22 -20.87
C ILE A 330 7.42 -14.43 -21.73
N THR A 331 8.15 -15.51 -21.50
CA THR A 331 9.32 -15.94 -22.27
C THR A 331 8.94 -17.08 -23.24
N TYR A 332 9.88 -17.45 -24.10
CA TYR A 332 9.64 -18.55 -25.06
C TYR A 332 9.96 -19.91 -24.47
N VAL A 333 11.04 -20.01 -23.70
CA VAL A 333 11.53 -21.25 -23.12
C VAL A 333 11.90 -21.07 -21.66
N ARG A 334 12.16 -22.19 -20.98
CA ARG A 334 12.37 -22.22 -19.54
C ARG A 334 13.65 -21.51 -19.12
N ASP A 335 14.78 -21.66 -19.81
CA ASP A 335 16.03 -21.03 -19.35
C ASP A 335 15.94 -19.49 -19.33
N ASP A 336 15.07 -18.90 -20.16
CA ASP A 336 14.83 -17.45 -20.13
C ASP A 336 14.02 -17.03 -18.89
N VAL A 337 13.22 -17.93 -18.31
CA VAL A 337 12.53 -17.67 -17.03
C VAL A 337 13.54 -17.47 -15.92
N ASP A 338 14.57 -18.32 -15.90
CA ASP A 338 15.65 -18.23 -14.91
C ASP A 338 16.51 -16.98 -15.14
N ALA A 339 16.88 -16.69 -16.39
CA ALA A 339 17.61 -15.47 -16.72
C ALA A 339 16.87 -14.18 -16.31
N VAL A 340 15.54 -14.13 -16.51
CA VAL A 340 14.72 -12.99 -16.05
C VAL A 340 14.80 -12.84 -14.54
N ALA A 341 14.70 -13.95 -13.80
CA ALA A 341 14.74 -13.92 -12.34
C ALA A 341 16.11 -13.44 -11.82
N ASP A 342 17.20 -13.92 -12.42
CA ASP A 342 18.56 -13.52 -12.08
C ASP A 342 18.79 -12.03 -12.33
N VAL A 343 18.37 -11.52 -13.50
CA VAL A 343 18.46 -10.08 -13.83
C VAL A 343 17.67 -9.23 -12.85
N LEU A 344 16.45 -9.63 -12.49
CA LEU A 344 15.66 -8.89 -11.51
C LEU A 344 16.31 -8.92 -10.11
N ALA A 345 16.83 -10.07 -9.68
CA ALA A 345 17.50 -10.22 -8.39
C ALA A 345 18.75 -9.35 -8.24
N GLU A 346 19.42 -9.03 -9.35
CA GLU A 346 20.61 -8.16 -9.34
C GLU A 346 20.28 -6.67 -9.34
N GLN A 347 19.18 -6.29 -9.99
CA GLN A 347 18.88 -4.88 -10.27
C GLN A 347 17.90 -4.29 -9.26
N VAL A 348 17.08 -5.13 -8.60
CA VAL A 348 16.05 -4.69 -7.66
C VAL A 348 16.03 -5.56 -6.41
N THR A 349 15.53 -5.00 -5.31
CA THR A 349 15.42 -5.75 -4.06
C THR A 349 14.32 -6.81 -4.18
N VAL A 350 14.71 -8.08 -4.26
CA VAL A 350 13.79 -9.23 -4.17
C VAL A 350 13.55 -9.56 -2.70
N THR A 351 12.28 -9.56 -2.30
CA THR A 351 11.81 -9.89 -0.95
C THR A 351 11.32 -11.32 -0.81
N ASP A 352 10.89 -11.95 -1.92
CA ASP A 352 10.44 -13.34 -1.99
C ASP A 352 10.64 -13.87 -3.42
N ASP A 353 11.04 -15.14 -3.58
CA ASP A 353 11.19 -15.83 -4.86
C ASP A 353 10.65 -17.26 -4.74
N ARG A 354 9.62 -17.57 -5.52
CA ARG A 354 8.92 -18.85 -5.47
C ARG A 354 8.78 -19.45 -6.86
N ASP A 355 9.43 -20.58 -7.08
CA ASP A 355 9.22 -21.43 -8.26
C ASP A 355 8.12 -22.45 -7.98
N LEU A 356 6.90 -22.13 -8.40
CA LEU A 356 5.72 -22.97 -8.15
C LEU A 356 5.76 -24.29 -8.93
N GLY A 357 6.52 -24.33 -10.03
CA GLY A 357 6.77 -25.57 -10.76
C GLY A 357 7.61 -26.53 -9.91
N GLN A 358 8.68 -26.03 -9.29
CA GLN A 358 9.49 -26.83 -8.36
C GLN A 358 8.73 -27.23 -7.10
N GLU A 359 7.92 -26.32 -6.53
CA GLU A 359 7.07 -26.64 -5.38
C GLU A 359 6.12 -27.80 -5.73
N THR A 360 5.39 -27.71 -6.85
CA THR A 360 4.46 -28.75 -7.30
C THR A 360 5.17 -30.07 -7.60
N ALA A 361 6.34 -30.01 -8.23
CA ALA A 361 7.16 -31.19 -8.52
C ALA A 361 7.67 -31.87 -7.24
N SER A 362 8.02 -31.09 -6.21
CA SER A 362 8.46 -31.62 -4.90
C SER A 362 7.35 -32.38 -4.17
N GLU A 363 6.08 -32.05 -4.44
CA GLU A 363 4.90 -32.78 -3.96
C GLU A 363 4.56 -34.01 -4.81
N GLY A 364 5.36 -34.32 -5.84
CA GLY A 364 5.13 -35.44 -6.76
C GLY A 364 3.94 -35.23 -7.70
N ARG A 365 3.56 -33.98 -7.95
CA ARG A 365 2.41 -33.61 -8.80
C ARG A 365 2.87 -32.85 -10.03
N PHE A 366 2.06 -32.90 -11.08
CA PHE A 366 2.16 -31.99 -12.23
C PHE A 366 1.01 -30.98 -12.14
N GLY A 367 1.32 -29.70 -12.36
CA GLY A 367 0.34 -28.64 -12.16
C GLY A 367 0.86 -27.27 -12.57
N TYR A 368 0.33 -26.24 -11.91
CA TYR A 368 0.62 -24.85 -12.22
C TYR A 368 2.11 -24.53 -12.08
N ALA A 369 2.75 -24.15 -13.19
CA ALA A 369 4.14 -23.75 -13.25
C ALA A 369 4.27 -22.25 -13.55
N SER A 370 4.94 -21.52 -12.65
CA SER A 370 5.26 -20.10 -12.77
C SER A 370 6.30 -19.75 -11.72
N ARG A 371 7.23 -18.85 -12.04
CA ARG A 371 8.15 -18.26 -11.05
C ARG A 371 7.62 -16.90 -10.60
N HIS A 372 7.41 -16.74 -9.30
CA HIS A 372 6.81 -15.54 -8.70
C HIS A 372 7.87 -14.84 -7.86
N LEU A 373 8.23 -13.63 -8.27
CA LEU A 373 9.16 -12.76 -7.56
C LEU A 373 8.38 -11.64 -6.90
N MET A 374 8.63 -11.37 -5.63
CA MET A 374 8.14 -10.19 -4.94
C MET A 374 9.28 -9.17 -4.86
N VAL A 375 9.17 -8.07 -5.59
CA VAL A 375 10.24 -7.07 -5.71
C VAL A 375 9.80 -5.71 -5.16
N ASP A 376 10.74 -4.92 -4.68
CA ASP A 376 10.53 -3.50 -4.39
C ASP A 376 10.93 -2.65 -5.61
N LEU A 377 9.94 -2.01 -6.24
CA LEU A 377 10.14 -1.07 -7.33
C LEU A 377 9.72 0.34 -6.88
N GLY A 378 10.71 1.16 -6.49
CA GLY A 378 10.47 2.55 -6.10
C GLY A 378 9.73 2.71 -4.77
N GLY A 379 10.03 1.86 -3.78
CA GLY A 379 9.40 1.86 -2.46
C GLY A 379 8.03 1.16 -2.45
N ARG A 380 7.76 0.29 -3.44
CA ARG A 380 6.47 -0.38 -3.61
C ARG A 380 6.67 -1.85 -3.95
N SER A 381 6.01 -2.70 -3.16
CA SER A 381 5.94 -4.13 -3.41
C SER A 381 5.19 -4.41 -4.72
N THR A 382 5.86 -5.11 -5.64
CA THR A 382 5.36 -5.51 -6.96
C THR A 382 5.60 -6.99 -7.16
N GLN A 383 4.58 -7.73 -7.56
CA GLN A 383 4.74 -9.14 -7.90
C GLN A 383 5.09 -9.29 -9.38
N VAL A 384 6.26 -9.84 -9.70
CA VAL A 384 6.64 -10.19 -11.07
C VAL A 384 6.44 -11.69 -11.27
N GLN A 385 5.55 -12.06 -12.20
CA GLN A 385 5.29 -13.44 -12.58
C GLN A 385 5.99 -13.74 -13.91
N VAL A 386 6.93 -14.67 -13.89
CA VAL A 386 7.69 -15.09 -15.06
C VAL A 386 7.21 -16.47 -15.49
N ARG A 387 6.90 -16.63 -16.77
CA ARG A 387 6.36 -17.86 -17.36
C ARG A 387 6.83 -18.05 -18.79
N THR A 388 6.89 -19.30 -19.25
CA THR A 388 6.94 -19.60 -20.68
C THR A 388 5.58 -19.33 -21.34
N VAL A 389 5.56 -19.26 -22.68
CA VAL A 389 4.31 -19.14 -23.46
C VAL A 389 3.35 -20.31 -23.20
N LEU A 390 3.89 -21.53 -23.02
CA LEU A 390 3.09 -22.73 -22.76
C LEU A 390 2.50 -22.70 -21.34
N GLN A 391 3.31 -22.32 -20.34
CA GLN A 391 2.85 -22.12 -18.96
C GLN A 391 1.77 -21.03 -18.87
N HIS A 392 1.94 -19.95 -19.63
CA HIS A 392 0.93 -18.90 -19.71
C HIS A 392 -0.39 -19.40 -20.30
N ALA A 393 -0.34 -20.11 -21.44
CA ALA A 393 -1.52 -20.64 -22.10
C ALA A 393 -2.30 -21.62 -21.20
N TRP A 394 -1.59 -22.51 -20.50
CA TRP A 394 -2.21 -23.43 -19.54
C TRP A 394 -2.92 -22.68 -18.42
N ALA A 395 -2.25 -21.70 -17.81
CA ALA A 395 -2.77 -20.99 -16.65
C ALA A 395 -3.93 -20.07 -16.98
N GLU A 396 -3.96 -19.44 -18.16
CA GLU A 396 -5.12 -18.66 -18.59
C GLU A 396 -6.34 -19.55 -18.80
N PHE A 397 -6.16 -20.73 -19.43
CA PHE A 397 -7.25 -21.68 -19.64
C PHE A 397 -7.77 -22.26 -18.33
N GLU A 398 -6.87 -22.63 -17.41
CA GLU A 398 -7.23 -23.14 -16.09
C GLU A 398 -7.96 -22.09 -15.25
N HIS A 399 -7.44 -20.86 -15.22
CA HIS A 399 -8.06 -19.75 -14.50
C HIS A 399 -9.45 -19.44 -15.05
N ASP A 400 -9.64 -19.40 -16.38
CA ASP A 400 -10.94 -19.13 -16.97
C ASP A 400 -11.98 -20.20 -16.63
N ILE A 401 -11.61 -21.49 -16.67
CA ILE A 401 -12.54 -22.57 -16.31
C ILE A 401 -12.88 -22.52 -14.81
N ARG A 402 -11.90 -22.29 -13.93
CA ARG A 402 -12.14 -22.29 -12.48
C ARG A 402 -12.80 -21.01 -11.96
N TYR A 403 -12.55 -19.85 -12.57
CA TYR A 403 -13.06 -18.56 -12.10
C TYR A 403 -14.38 -18.15 -12.78
N LYS A 404 -14.57 -18.46 -14.07
CA LYS A 404 -15.82 -18.15 -14.80
C LYS A 404 -16.81 -19.33 -14.81
N GLY A 405 -16.34 -20.55 -14.53
CA GLY A 405 -17.20 -21.74 -14.51
C GLY A 405 -17.70 -22.06 -13.10
N THR A 406 -19.02 -22.13 -12.92
CA THR A 406 -19.62 -22.98 -11.88
C THR A 406 -19.46 -24.42 -12.35
N VAL A 407 -18.25 -24.96 -12.24
CA VAL A 407 -17.97 -26.35 -12.58
C VAL A 407 -18.82 -27.22 -11.65
N PRO A 408 -19.77 -28.02 -12.16
CA PRO A 408 -20.54 -28.90 -11.31
C PRO A 408 -19.60 -29.89 -10.60
N ASP A 409 -19.83 -30.16 -9.31
CA ASP A 409 -18.96 -31.01 -8.47
C ASP A 409 -18.61 -32.36 -9.12
N ILE A 410 -19.54 -32.91 -9.90
CA ILE A 410 -19.38 -34.17 -10.63
C ILE A 410 -18.22 -34.16 -11.66
N HIS A 411 -17.84 -32.99 -12.17
CA HIS A 411 -16.78 -32.85 -13.20
C HIS A 411 -15.42 -32.42 -12.65
N VAL A 412 -15.36 -31.96 -11.39
CA VAL A 412 -14.13 -31.39 -10.79
C VAL A 412 -12.96 -32.38 -10.86
N GLY A 413 -13.16 -33.63 -10.43
CA GLY A 413 -12.10 -34.64 -10.43
C GLY A 413 -11.62 -35.04 -11.83
N GLU A 414 -12.51 -35.03 -12.83
CA GLU A 414 -12.11 -35.29 -14.22
C GLU A 414 -11.30 -34.13 -14.79
N PHE A 415 -11.71 -32.89 -14.53
CA PHE A 415 -11.00 -31.70 -14.98
C PHE A 415 -9.62 -31.59 -14.32
N ASP A 416 -9.52 -31.82 -13.02
CA ASP A 416 -8.22 -31.85 -12.32
C ASP A 416 -7.26 -32.84 -12.99
N ARG A 417 -7.72 -34.07 -13.28
CA ARG A 417 -6.91 -35.07 -14.00
C ARG A 417 -6.48 -34.60 -15.38
N ARG A 418 -7.36 -33.98 -16.15
CA ARG A 418 -7.04 -33.46 -17.50
C ARG A 418 -6.05 -32.31 -17.45
N PHE A 419 -6.18 -31.40 -16.48
CA PHE A 419 -5.24 -30.29 -16.27
C PHE A 419 -3.85 -30.80 -15.89
N THR A 420 -3.74 -31.80 -15.02
CA THR A 420 -2.47 -32.46 -14.68
C THR A 420 -1.81 -33.11 -15.91
N LEU A 421 -2.59 -33.81 -16.75
CA LEU A 421 -2.06 -34.40 -17.99
C LEU A 421 -1.57 -33.33 -18.98
N ALA A 422 -2.33 -32.24 -19.13
CA ALA A 422 -1.93 -31.11 -19.97
C ALA A 422 -0.65 -30.45 -19.45
N ALA A 423 -0.50 -30.28 -18.14
CA ALA A 423 0.71 -29.72 -17.54
C ALA A 423 1.95 -30.57 -17.89
N GLY A 424 1.86 -31.90 -17.77
CA GLY A 424 2.97 -32.81 -18.12
C GLY A 424 3.33 -32.77 -19.62
N LEU A 425 2.35 -32.65 -20.52
CA LEU A 425 2.60 -32.49 -21.96
C LEU A 425 3.32 -31.18 -22.29
N LEU A 426 2.92 -30.09 -21.63
CA LEU A 426 3.52 -28.78 -21.85
C LEU A 426 4.94 -28.70 -21.28
N GLU A 427 5.19 -29.33 -20.12
CA GLU A 427 6.55 -29.44 -19.58
C GLU A 427 7.48 -30.21 -20.52
N LEU A 428 7.00 -31.30 -21.13
CA LEU A 428 7.75 -32.03 -22.14
C LEU A 428 8.02 -31.16 -23.37
N ALA A 429 7.01 -30.43 -23.86
CA ALA A 429 7.17 -29.54 -25.00
C ALA A 429 8.16 -28.39 -24.73
N ASP A 430 8.11 -27.77 -23.55
CA ASP A 430 9.07 -26.74 -23.13
C ASP A 430 10.51 -27.28 -23.12
N ARG A 431 10.71 -28.53 -22.66
CA ARG A 431 12.02 -29.20 -22.70
C ARG A 431 12.52 -29.41 -24.12
N GLU A 432 11.66 -29.89 -25.02
CA GLU A 432 12.02 -30.05 -26.43
C GLU A 432 12.36 -28.71 -27.10
N PHE A 433 11.65 -27.63 -26.76
CA PHE A 433 11.97 -26.30 -27.26
C PHE A 433 13.32 -25.77 -26.75
N SER A 434 13.66 -25.99 -25.47
CA SER A 434 15.00 -25.68 -24.95
C SER A 434 16.09 -26.48 -25.68
N GLU A 435 15.89 -27.78 -25.91
CA GLU A 435 16.83 -28.65 -26.63
C GLU A 435 17.03 -28.23 -28.09
N ILE A 436 15.95 -27.92 -28.82
CA ILE A 436 16.02 -27.40 -30.19
C ILE A 436 16.82 -26.10 -30.23
N ARG A 437 16.58 -25.20 -29.25
CA ARG A 437 17.28 -23.92 -29.14
C ARG A 437 18.78 -24.12 -28.92
N GLU A 438 19.16 -25.01 -28.02
CA GLU A 438 20.56 -25.26 -27.71
C GLU A 438 21.31 -25.86 -28.91
N ARG A 439 20.68 -26.78 -29.66
CA ARG A 439 21.28 -27.34 -30.88
C ARG A 439 21.45 -26.32 -32.00
N LEU A 440 20.52 -25.37 -32.13
CA LEU A 440 20.64 -24.29 -33.10
C LEU A 440 21.77 -23.32 -32.76
N ARG A 441 22.04 -23.04 -31.47
CA ARG A 441 23.22 -22.25 -31.05
C ARG A 441 24.54 -22.92 -31.39
N GLY A 442 24.59 -24.26 -31.36
CA GLY A 442 25.80 -25.03 -31.68
C GLY A 442 26.06 -25.23 -33.18
N ALA A 443 25.10 -24.92 -34.06
CA ALA A 443 25.20 -25.15 -35.49
C ALA A 443 25.55 -23.86 -36.23
N THR A 444 26.79 -23.76 -36.74
CA THR A 444 27.16 -22.71 -37.71
C THR A 444 26.26 -22.85 -38.95
N PRO A 445 25.45 -21.84 -39.32
CA PRO A 445 24.66 -21.95 -40.53
C PRO A 445 25.60 -21.94 -41.74
N ALA A 446 25.54 -22.99 -42.56
CA ALA A 446 26.09 -22.93 -43.90
C ALA A 446 25.33 -21.84 -44.66
N VAL A 447 26.05 -20.86 -45.18
CA VAL A 447 25.54 -19.74 -45.99
C VAL A 447 24.67 -20.29 -47.12
N GLY A 448 23.36 -20.27 -46.91
CA GLY A 448 22.37 -20.66 -47.90
C GLY A 448 21.96 -19.44 -48.71
N VAL A 449 22.35 -19.42 -49.98
CA VAL A 449 21.89 -18.45 -50.97
C VAL A 449 20.36 -18.50 -51.06
N VAL A 450 19.70 -17.40 -50.71
CA VAL A 450 18.27 -17.12 -50.97
C VAL A 450 18.28 -15.74 -51.66
N GLY A 451 17.72 -15.49 -52.84
CA GLY A 451 16.57 -16.08 -53.49
C GLY A 451 15.53 -14.97 -53.67
N ASP A 452 15.78 -14.09 -54.65
CA ASP A 452 14.91 -13.08 -55.28
C ASP A 452 13.68 -12.61 -54.47
N ALA A 453 13.84 -11.54 -53.69
CA ALA A 453 12.73 -10.78 -53.09
C ALA A 453 12.61 -9.44 -53.82
N THR A 454 11.38 -9.14 -54.23
CA THR A 454 10.95 -7.94 -54.97
C THR A 454 11.52 -6.65 -54.41
N ALA A 455 12.04 -5.78 -55.29
CA ALA A 455 12.50 -4.43 -54.99
C ALA A 455 11.41 -3.63 -54.25
N ASP A 456 11.50 -3.60 -52.93
CA ASP A 456 10.88 -2.58 -52.10
C ASP A 456 11.81 -1.37 -52.11
N ASP A 457 11.28 -0.17 -52.34
CA ASP A 457 12.05 1.08 -52.50
C ASP A 457 12.53 1.62 -51.12
N ASP A 458 12.66 0.72 -50.15
CA ASP A 458 13.05 1.02 -48.77
C ASP A 458 14.58 0.92 -48.63
N PRO A 459 15.28 2.02 -48.31
CA PRO A 459 16.74 2.02 -48.16
C PRO A 459 17.23 1.31 -46.89
N ARG A 460 16.34 0.76 -46.06
CA ARG A 460 16.71 -0.04 -44.87
C ARG A 460 17.20 -1.43 -45.28
N LEU A 461 18.15 -1.97 -44.53
CA LEU A 461 18.50 -3.38 -44.60
C LEU A 461 17.27 -4.23 -44.27
N ASP A 462 16.96 -5.22 -45.11
CA ASP A 462 15.84 -6.12 -44.85
C ASP A 462 16.05 -6.88 -43.53
N PRO A 463 15.08 -6.89 -42.61
CA PRO A 463 15.24 -7.52 -41.30
C PRO A 463 15.57 -9.01 -41.34
N ARG A 464 15.12 -9.75 -42.38
CA ARG A 464 15.41 -11.19 -42.53
C ARG A 464 16.83 -11.41 -43.03
N GLU A 465 17.27 -10.60 -44.00
CA GLU A 465 18.64 -10.62 -44.48
C GLU A 465 19.62 -10.21 -43.37
N LEU A 466 19.26 -9.21 -42.57
CA LEU A 466 20.03 -8.79 -41.40
C LEU A 466 20.13 -9.89 -40.34
N ALA A 467 19.04 -10.63 -40.10
CA ALA A 467 19.06 -11.78 -39.21
C ALA A 467 20.01 -12.88 -39.71
N ALA A 468 19.98 -13.20 -41.00
CA ALA A 468 20.89 -14.18 -41.60
C ALA A 468 22.36 -13.72 -41.54
N TYR A 469 22.61 -12.45 -41.85
CA TYR A 469 23.95 -11.85 -41.78
C TYR A 469 24.53 -11.92 -40.36
N LEU A 470 23.76 -11.49 -39.36
CA LEU A 470 24.21 -11.50 -37.96
C LEU A 470 24.37 -12.91 -37.39
N ALA A 471 23.58 -13.88 -37.84
CA ALA A 471 23.77 -15.29 -37.46
C ALA A 471 25.12 -15.85 -37.95
N GLY A 472 25.64 -15.35 -39.08
CA GLY A 472 26.98 -15.67 -39.57
C GLY A 472 28.11 -15.00 -38.79
N GLN A 473 27.88 -13.80 -38.24
CA GLN A 473 28.87 -13.05 -37.46
C GLN A 473 28.95 -13.49 -35.99
N TYR A 474 27.80 -13.80 -35.40
CA TYR A 474 27.66 -14.13 -33.98
C TYR A 474 27.11 -15.54 -33.82
N SER A 475 27.91 -16.56 -34.14
CA SER A 475 27.48 -17.96 -34.14
C SER A 475 27.05 -18.48 -32.76
N ASP A 476 27.50 -17.84 -31.68
CA ASP A 476 27.21 -18.17 -30.28
C ASP A 476 26.16 -17.25 -29.64
N ALA A 477 25.61 -16.28 -30.38
CA ALA A 477 24.62 -15.35 -29.83
C ALA A 477 23.28 -16.03 -29.51
N GLY A 478 22.60 -15.47 -28.51
CA GLY A 478 21.20 -15.79 -28.23
C GLY A 478 20.27 -15.42 -29.39
N TRP A 479 19.06 -15.98 -29.37
CA TRP A 479 18.05 -15.65 -30.36
C TRP A 479 17.49 -14.24 -30.12
N SER A 480 17.29 -13.47 -31.20
CA SER A 480 16.66 -12.14 -31.16
C SER A 480 15.30 -12.16 -31.84
N ARG A 481 14.37 -11.33 -31.37
CA ARG A 481 13.03 -11.25 -31.96
C ARG A 481 13.07 -10.65 -33.36
N THR A 482 12.13 -11.06 -34.21
CA THR A 482 12.00 -10.54 -35.59
C THR A 482 11.77 -9.02 -35.65
N ASP A 483 11.01 -8.47 -34.71
CA ASP A 483 10.78 -7.02 -34.62
C ASP A 483 12.01 -6.24 -34.16
N HIS A 484 12.93 -6.86 -33.42
CA HIS A 484 14.20 -6.24 -33.03
C HIS A 484 15.11 -6.01 -34.25
N TYR A 485 15.08 -6.90 -35.25
CA TYR A 485 15.81 -6.69 -36.50
C TYR A 485 15.25 -5.51 -37.30
N GLY A 486 13.92 -5.34 -37.33
CA GLY A 486 13.29 -4.18 -37.97
C GLY A 486 13.63 -2.86 -37.27
N TRP A 487 13.65 -2.87 -35.93
CA TRP A 487 14.06 -1.72 -35.14
C TRP A 487 15.54 -1.35 -35.36
N ILE A 488 16.47 -2.30 -35.27
CA ILE A 488 17.89 -2.00 -35.43
C ILE A 488 18.25 -1.65 -36.88
N ALA A 489 17.54 -2.20 -37.88
CA ALA A 489 17.66 -1.75 -39.27
C ALA A 489 17.27 -0.27 -39.44
N GLY A 490 16.29 0.21 -38.67
CA GLY A 490 15.95 1.63 -38.62
C GLY A 490 17.07 2.51 -38.03
N LEU A 491 17.78 2.01 -37.02
CA LEU A 491 18.95 2.71 -36.44
C LEU A 491 20.14 2.73 -37.41
N LEU A 492 20.39 1.63 -38.11
CA LEU A 492 21.41 1.55 -39.16
C LEU A 492 21.16 2.59 -40.26
N LEU A 493 19.91 2.73 -40.72
CA LEU A 493 19.54 3.77 -41.68
C LEU A 493 19.83 5.19 -41.13
N GLU A 494 19.50 5.46 -39.86
CA GLU A 494 19.76 6.78 -39.25
C GLU A 494 21.27 7.07 -39.11
N LEU A 495 22.09 6.04 -38.96
CA LEU A 495 23.55 6.12 -38.99
C LEU A 495 24.12 6.27 -40.41
N GLY A 496 23.30 6.05 -41.44
CA GLY A 496 23.69 6.04 -42.85
C GLY A 496 24.24 4.70 -43.33
N THR A 497 24.07 3.63 -42.57
CA THR A 497 24.43 2.26 -42.95
C THR A 497 23.26 1.61 -43.67
N THR A 498 23.36 1.48 -44.99
CA THR A 498 22.28 0.98 -45.87
C THR A 498 22.65 -0.30 -46.62
N SER A 499 23.90 -0.77 -46.49
CA SER A 499 24.38 -2.03 -47.10
C SER A 499 25.10 -2.94 -46.09
N PHE A 500 25.15 -4.24 -46.39
CA PHE A 500 25.88 -5.21 -45.57
C PHE A 500 27.39 -5.01 -45.60
N ASP A 501 27.94 -4.46 -46.70
CA ASP A 501 29.36 -4.12 -46.79
C ASP A 501 29.71 -3.00 -45.80
N GLU A 502 28.91 -1.92 -45.76
CA GLU A 502 29.06 -0.85 -44.77
C GLU A 502 28.90 -1.36 -43.34
N LEU A 503 27.92 -2.24 -43.10
CA LEU A 503 27.74 -2.87 -41.79
C LEU A 503 28.96 -3.73 -41.41
N GLY A 504 29.54 -4.45 -42.37
CA GLY A 504 30.75 -5.24 -42.17
C GLY A 504 31.99 -4.40 -41.84
N GLU A 505 32.12 -3.21 -42.41
CA GLU A 505 33.16 -2.23 -42.02
C GLU A 505 32.98 -1.82 -40.55
N VAL A 506 31.75 -1.44 -40.16
CA VAL A 506 31.43 -1.05 -38.78
C VAL A 506 31.72 -2.18 -37.79
N LEU A 507 31.29 -3.41 -38.09
CA LEU A 507 31.52 -4.55 -37.19
C LEU A 507 33.00 -4.92 -37.07
N ARG A 508 33.83 -4.66 -38.08
CA ARG A 508 35.29 -4.86 -37.99
C ARG A 508 35.99 -3.84 -37.11
N GLU A 509 35.45 -2.63 -37.00
CA GLU A 509 35.94 -1.62 -36.06
C GLU A 509 35.52 -1.94 -34.61
N ALA A 510 34.48 -2.74 -34.41
CA ALA A 510 34.03 -3.19 -33.11
C ALA A 510 34.90 -4.35 -32.60
N ASP A 511 35.60 -4.14 -31.48
CA ASP A 511 36.32 -5.20 -30.78
C ASP A 511 35.34 -6.01 -29.92
N ASP A 512 34.70 -7.00 -30.55
CA ASP A 512 33.65 -7.81 -29.95
C ASP A 512 34.11 -8.58 -28.69
N ALA A 513 35.38 -9.00 -28.62
CA ALA A 513 35.94 -9.65 -27.44
C ALA A 513 36.07 -8.67 -26.26
N THR A 514 36.56 -7.45 -26.53
CA THR A 514 36.64 -6.39 -25.52
C THR A 514 35.26 -5.90 -25.09
N ILE A 515 34.31 -5.78 -26.03
CA ILE A 515 32.92 -5.43 -25.74
C ILE A 515 32.31 -6.48 -24.81
N ALA A 516 32.44 -7.77 -25.13
CA ALA A 516 31.92 -8.85 -24.29
C ALA A 516 32.54 -8.85 -22.89
N ALA A 517 33.85 -8.63 -22.78
CA ALA A 517 34.54 -8.54 -21.49
C ALA A 517 34.10 -7.33 -20.65
N ARG A 518 33.90 -6.16 -21.26
CA ARG A 518 33.47 -4.93 -20.56
C ARG A 518 32.00 -4.96 -20.17
N MET A 519 31.18 -5.63 -20.97
CA MET A 519 29.75 -5.75 -20.71
C MET A 519 29.42 -6.87 -19.70
N ASP A 520 30.35 -7.81 -19.48
CA ASP A 520 30.26 -8.89 -18.49
C ASP A 520 28.93 -9.66 -18.59
N TYR A 521 28.63 -10.15 -19.79
CA TYR A 521 27.37 -10.85 -20.03
C TYR A 521 27.31 -12.15 -19.23
N ARG A 522 26.41 -12.22 -18.25
CA ARG A 522 26.11 -13.47 -17.52
C ARG A 522 25.32 -14.48 -18.35
N HIS A 523 24.53 -14.00 -19.31
CA HIS A 523 23.79 -14.82 -20.26
C HIS A 523 24.18 -14.44 -21.70
N PRO A 524 24.22 -15.39 -22.64
CA PRO A 524 24.56 -15.10 -24.03
C PRO A 524 23.60 -14.06 -24.63
N PRO A 525 24.07 -12.84 -24.96
CA PRO A 525 23.20 -11.80 -25.49
C PRO A 525 22.70 -12.17 -26.89
N GLY A 526 21.52 -11.70 -27.24
CA GLY A 526 20.99 -11.85 -28.58
C GLY A 526 21.86 -11.18 -29.66
N ALA A 527 21.84 -11.69 -30.90
CA ALA A 527 22.58 -11.10 -32.01
C ALA A 527 22.30 -9.60 -32.22
N VAL A 528 21.05 -9.16 -32.03
CA VAL A 528 20.68 -7.74 -32.10
C VAL A 528 21.26 -6.93 -30.94
N ARG A 529 21.33 -7.51 -29.73
CA ARG A 529 21.93 -6.87 -28.55
C ARG A 529 23.44 -6.65 -28.77
N ARG A 530 24.16 -7.64 -29.34
CA ARG A 530 25.58 -7.50 -29.70
C ARG A 530 25.80 -6.46 -30.78
N LEU A 531 24.97 -6.45 -31.82
CA LEU A 531 25.02 -5.39 -32.82
C LEU A 531 24.80 -4.02 -32.17
N ASP A 532 23.84 -3.88 -31.26
CA ASP A 532 23.56 -2.63 -30.54
C ASP A 532 24.77 -2.16 -29.70
N ASP A 533 25.55 -3.07 -29.09
CA ASP A 533 26.83 -2.71 -28.43
C ASP A 533 27.94 -2.35 -29.42
N ALA A 534 28.05 -3.07 -30.54
CA ALA A 534 29.02 -2.76 -31.58
C ALA A 534 28.79 -1.36 -32.15
N LEU A 535 27.52 -1.01 -32.43
CA LEU A 535 27.14 0.33 -32.88
C LEU A 535 27.42 1.39 -31.80
N LEU A 536 27.11 1.09 -30.54
CA LEU A 536 27.41 2.00 -29.43
C LEU A 536 28.92 2.21 -29.23
N TRP A 537 29.72 1.15 -29.40
CA TRP A 537 31.18 1.19 -29.34
C TRP A 537 31.77 2.07 -30.44
N VAL A 538 31.37 1.83 -31.69
CA VAL A 538 31.92 2.52 -32.87
C VAL A 538 31.47 3.98 -32.93
N PHE A 539 30.18 4.24 -32.76
CA PHE A 539 29.61 5.58 -32.97
C PHE A 539 29.48 6.42 -31.68
N GLY A 540 29.59 5.81 -30.50
CA GLY A 540 29.61 6.51 -29.21
C GLY A 540 28.44 7.47 -29.02
N ASP A 541 28.76 8.73 -28.71
CA ASP A 541 27.76 9.77 -28.44
C ASP A 541 26.86 10.07 -29.66
N ARG A 542 27.32 9.80 -30.89
CA ARG A 542 26.48 9.89 -32.10
C ARG A 542 25.35 8.86 -32.05
N TYR A 543 25.64 7.64 -31.59
CA TYR A 543 24.63 6.58 -31.42
C TYR A 543 23.63 6.92 -30.32
N VAL A 544 24.12 7.43 -29.18
CA VAL A 544 23.27 7.92 -28.08
C VAL A 544 22.34 9.04 -28.58
N GLY A 545 22.86 9.92 -29.44
CA GLY A 545 22.14 11.08 -29.97
C GLY A 545 21.00 10.78 -30.94
N LEU A 546 20.92 9.57 -31.51
CA LEU A 546 19.91 9.21 -32.52
C LEU A 546 18.48 9.50 -32.03
N HIS A 547 17.64 9.97 -32.95
CA HIS A 547 16.23 10.24 -32.73
C HIS A 547 15.50 9.00 -32.22
N GLN A 548 15.70 7.85 -32.86
CA GLN A 548 15.08 6.60 -32.42
C GLN A 548 15.58 6.12 -31.05
N ASN A 549 16.75 6.59 -30.60
CA ASN A 549 17.30 6.30 -29.28
C ASN A 549 16.87 7.29 -28.19
N ALA A 550 16.07 8.32 -28.50
CA ALA A 550 15.71 9.39 -27.56
C ALA A 550 15.16 8.87 -26.21
N HIS A 551 14.33 7.83 -26.25
CA HIS A 551 13.70 7.22 -25.08
C HIS A 551 14.67 6.40 -24.20
N ARG A 552 15.82 5.98 -24.74
CA ARG A 552 16.82 5.12 -24.07
C ARG A 552 18.19 5.79 -23.90
N ARG A 553 18.28 7.11 -24.11
CA ARG A 553 19.51 7.90 -23.96
C ARG A 553 20.22 7.70 -22.60
N PRO A 554 19.54 7.73 -21.44
CA PRO A 554 20.20 7.54 -20.16
C PRO A 554 20.86 6.15 -20.03
N LEU A 555 20.18 5.11 -20.51
CA LEU A 555 20.70 3.74 -20.51
C LEU A 555 21.89 3.59 -21.44
N LEU A 556 21.80 4.14 -22.66
CA LEU A 556 22.89 4.13 -23.62
C LEU A 556 24.11 4.91 -23.13
N ALA A 557 23.92 6.04 -22.44
CA ALA A 557 25.02 6.79 -21.83
C ALA A 557 25.74 5.96 -20.75
N GLN A 558 24.98 5.29 -19.88
CA GLN A 558 25.54 4.41 -18.86
C GLN A 558 26.29 3.21 -19.47
N ARG A 559 25.74 2.60 -20.52
CA ARG A 559 26.43 1.54 -21.27
C ARG A 559 27.69 2.04 -21.95
N LEU A 560 27.64 3.23 -22.55
CA LEU A 560 28.80 3.84 -23.19
C LEU A 560 29.90 4.12 -22.17
N GLU A 561 29.55 4.52 -20.95
CA GLU A 561 30.51 4.66 -19.85
C GLU A 561 31.14 3.31 -19.48
N ARG A 562 30.37 2.22 -19.37
CA ARG A 562 30.94 0.87 -19.15
C ARG A 562 31.86 0.45 -20.29
N LEU A 563 31.43 0.67 -21.53
CA LEU A 563 32.22 0.38 -22.71
C LEU A 563 33.47 1.25 -22.82
N ARG A 564 33.49 2.48 -22.29
CA ARG A 564 34.65 3.39 -22.31
C ARG A 564 35.54 3.25 -21.07
N GLY A 565 35.03 2.70 -19.97
CA GLY A 565 35.75 2.55 -18.71
C GLY A 565 37.04 1.75 -18.84
N THR A 566 38.04 2.07 -18.02
CA THR A 566 39.22 1.21 -17.81
C THR A 566 38.81 0.12 -16.82
N PRO A 567 39.16 -1.17 -17.06
CA PRO A 567 38.71 -2.31 -16.25
C PRO A 567 38.95 -2.18 -14.75
#